data_AF-A0A2G5E2R8-F1
#
_entry.id   AF-A0A2G5E2R8-F1
#
_cell.length_a   1.000
_cell.length_b   1.000
_cell.length_c   1.000
_cell.angle_alpha   90.00
_cell.angle_beta   90.00
_cell.angle_gamma   90.00
#
_symmetry.space_group_name_H-M   'P 1'
#
loop_
_entity.id
_entity.type
_entity.pdbx_description
1 polymer ?
#
loop_
_entity_poly.entity_id
_entity_poly.type
_entity_poly.pdbx_seq_one_letter_code
_entity_poly.pdbx_strand_id
1 'polypeptide(L)'
;MAEEAHSQVIDQVVQRALDEANLTEKHLSAVAVTIGPGLSLCLRVGVRKARQIAGSFNLPIVGVHHMEAHALVARLVEMELQFPFLALLISGGHNLLVLARDLGHYVQLGTTIDDAIGEAYDKTARWLGLSMRRGGGSALEELAREGNAQSVKFSVPMKQHKDCNFSYAGLKTQVRLAIESKKIDTETPIFSASSQDRSLRADIAASFQRVAVLHLEERCERAIDWALKIEPSIKFLVVSGGVASNQYVRTRLGEVVKKNGLQLVCPPPKLCTDNGVMVAWTGIEHFRKGRFDLPPPADEPEDFVFDLRPRWPLGEEHTEGRSGARSLRTARIHPSLTSIIQSSTPQSLPFNNDVENMKHHAG
;
A
#
# COMPACT_ATOMS: atom_id res chain seq x y z
N MET A 1 -6.52 18.87 14.41
CA MET A 1 -6.23 17.41 14.28
C MET A 1 -6.42 16.96 12.82
N ALA A 2 -5.98 15.76 12.43
CA ALA A 2 -6.04 15.31 11.03
C ALA A 2 -7.47 15.26 10.44
N GLU A 3 -8.46 14.86 11.24
CA GLU A 3 -9.87 14.90 10.86
C GLU A 3 -10.35 16.32 10.48
N GLU A 4 -10.06 17.31 11.32
CA GLU A 4 -10.43 18.71 11.07
C GLU A 4 -9.80 19.23 9.78
N ALA A 5 -8.53 18.87 9.53
CA ALA A 5 -7.85 19.24 8.29
C ALA A 5 -8.56 18.65 7.05
N HIS A 6 -9.01 17.39 7.11
CA HIS A 6 -9.83 16.81 6.05
C HIS A 6 -11.16 17.55 5.89
N SER A 7 -11.87 17.81 6.98
CA SER A 7 -13.17 18.50 6.94
C SER A 7 -13.08 19.91 6.36
N GLN A 8 -12.00 20.63 6.63
CA GLN A 8 -11.78 22.00 6.14
C GLN A 8 -11.54 22.07 4.62
N VAL A 9 -10.99 21.00 4.02
CA VAL A 9 -10.54 21.04 2.62
C VAL A 9 -11.34 20.16 1.68
N ILE A 10 -12.10 19.17 2.18
CA ILE A 10 -12.73 18.15 1.33
C ILE A 10 -13.66 18.75 0.26
N ASP A 11 -14.47 19.75 0.62
CA ASP A 11 -15.37 20.42 -0.33
C ASP A 11 -14.60 21.18 -1.41
N GLN A 12 -13.56 21.92 -1.01
CA GLN A 12 -12.73 22.69 -1.94
C GLN A 12 -11.95 21.79 -2.89
N VAL A 13 -11.46 20.64 -2.41
CA VAL A 13 -10.73 19.66 -3.22
C VAL A 13 -11.66 19.00 -4.25
N VAL A 14 -12.87 18.60 -3.84
CA VAL A 14 -13.86 18.03 -4.76
C VAL A 14 -14.28 19.05 -5.81
N GLN A 15 -14.63 20.27 -5.40
CA GLN A 15 -15.04 21.33 -6.32
C GLN A 15 -13.93 21.65 -7.31
N ARG A 16 -12.70 21.82 -6.84
CA ARG A 16 -11.54 22.07 -7.72
C ARG A 16 -11.34 20.94 -8.72
N ALA A 17 -11.49 19.68 -8.31
CA ALA A 17 -11.35 18.55 -9.23
C ALA A 17 -12.42 18.54 -10.33
N LEU A 18 -13.66 18.92 -10.00
CA LEU A 18 -14.75 19.08 -10.97
C LEU A 18 -14.49 20.26 -11.91
N ASP A 19 -14.08 21.40 -11.36
CA ASP A 19 -13.77 22.62 -12.12
C ASP A 19 -12.61 22.38 -13.12
N GLU A 20 -11.51 21.76 -12.66
CA GLU A 20 -10.37 21.41 -13.51
C GLU A 20 -10.74 20.42 -14.62
N ALA A 21 -11.72 19.54 -14.36
CA ALA A 21 -12.26 18.63 -15.36
C ALA A 21 -13.31 19.27 -16.29
N ASN A 22 -13.75 20.51 -16.02
CA ASN A 22 -14.91 21.15 -16.63
C ASN A 22 -16.18 20.29 -16.55
N LEU A 23 -16.40 19.67 -15.40
CA LEU A 23 -17.55 18.81 -15.12
C LEU A 23 -18.35 19.33 -13.92
N THR A 24 -19.55 18.77 -13.77
CA THR A 24 -20.37 18.89 -12.57
C THR A 24 -20.76 17.49 -12.12
N GLU A 25 -21.28 17.35 -10.91
CA GLU A 25 -21.69 16.06 -10.33
C GLU A 25 -22.72 15.31 -11.19
N LYS A 26 -23.51 16.04 -11.98
CA LYS A 26 -24.47 15.49 -12.95
C LYS A 26 -23.82 14.65 -14.05
N HIS A 27 -22.53 14.82 -14.29
CA HIS A 27 -21.77 14.09 -15.30
C HIS A 27 -21.12 12.82 -14.75
N LEU A 28 -21.15 12.61 -13.43
CA LEU A 28 -20.53 11.45 -12.80
C LEU A 28 -21.40 10.20 -13.02
N SER A 29 -20.76 9.04 -13.14
CA SER A 29 -21.45 7.74 -13.24
C SER A 29 -21.46 6.95 -11.93
N ALA A 30 -20.54 7.25 -11.02
CA ALA A 30 -20.40 6.64 -9.70
C ALA A 30 -19.48 7.50 -8.82
N VAL A 31 -19.53 7.29 -7.50
CA VAL A 31 -18.61 7.91 -6.54
C VAL A 31 -17.79 6.82 -5.84
N ALA A 32 -16.47 6.86 -5.99
CA ALA A 32 -15.57 5.94 -5.29
C ALA A 32 -14.96 6.59 -4.06
N VAL A 33 -14.90 5.86 -2.94
CA VAL A 33 -14.37 6.39 -1.67
C VAL A 33 -13.66 5.32 -0.86
N THR A 34 -12.55 5.68 -0.23
CA THR A 34 -11.84 4.78 0.68
C THR A 34 -12.66 4.56 1.96
N ILE A 35 -12.99 3.30 2.27
CA ILE A 35 -13.69 2.92 3.50
C ILE A 35 -12.77 2.26 4.54
N GLY A 36 -11.52 1.94 4.15
CA GLY A 36 -10.48 1.45 5.04
C GLY A 36 -9.33 0.75 4.28
N PRO A 37 -8.27 0.32 4.97
CA PRO A 37 -7.92 0.66 6.36
C PRO A 37 -7.52 2.14 6.51
N GLY A 38 -7.47 2.63 7.75
CA GLY A 38 -7.10 4.02 8.05
C GLY A 38 -7.65 4.54 9.38
N LEU A 39 -7.39 5.81 9.68
CA LEU A 39 -7.94 6.48 10.86
C LEU A 39 -9.44 6.68 10.70
N SER A 40 -10.25 6.04 11.54
CA SER A 40 -11.72 6.02 11.42
C SER A 40 -12.34 7.41 11.29
N LEU A 41 -11.86 8.36 12.09
CA LEU A 41 -12.36 9.74 12.09
C LEU A 41 -12.08 10.46 10.77
N CYS A 42 -10.93 10.19 10.13
CA CYS A 42 -10.58 10.76 8.82
C CYS A 42 -11.37 10.08 7.69
N LEU A 43 -11.51 8.75 7.74
CA LEU A 43 -12.31 7.99 6.78
C LEU A 43 -13.77 8.47 6.75
N ARG A 44 -14.35 8.75 7.92
CA ARG A 44 -15.71 9.27 8.07
C ARG A 44 -15.97 10.54 7.26
N VAL A 45 -15.00 11.46 7.22
CA VAL A 45 -15.14 12.73 6.47
C VAL A 45 -15.31 12.45 4.98
N GLY A 46 -14.45 11.60 4.41
CA GLY A 46 -14.51 11.22 3.00
C GLY A 46 -15.79 10.46 2.65
N VAL A 47 -16.15 9.46 3.46
CA VAL A 47 -17.36 8.65 3.25
C VAL A 47 -18.62 9.51 3.33
N ARG A 48 -18.72 10.43 4.29
CA ARG A 48 -19.85 11.35 4.38
C ARG A 48 -19.97 12.21 3.12
N LYS A 49 -18.87 12.81 2.64
CA LYS A 49 -18.90 13.63 1.42
C LYS A 49 -19.30 12.80 0.20
N ALA A 50 -18.75 11.59 0.07
CA ALA A 50 -19.07 10.69 -1.04
C ALA A 50 -20.56 10.31 -1.05
N ARG A 51 -21.14 9.98 0.12
CA ARG A 51 -22.56 9.65 0.25
C ARG A 51 -23.46 10.84 -0.04
N GLN A 52 -23.10 12.04 0.43
CA GLN A 52 -23.84 13.26 0.11
C GLN A 52 -23.95 13.48 -1.40
N ILE A 53 -22.83 13.40 -2.13
CA ILE A 53 -22.81 13.52 -3.60
C ILE A 53 -23.64 12.40 -4.22
N ALA A 54 -23.39 11.15 -3.81
CA ALA A 54 -24.05 9.98 -4.37
C ALA A 54 -25.58 10.03 -4.18
N GLY A 55 -26.06 10.40 -3.00
CA GLY A 55 -27.50 10.51 -2.71
C GLY A 55 -28.15 11.68 -3.44
N SER A 56 -27.49 12.83 -3.49
CA SER A 56 -28.02 14.04 -4.16
C SER A 56 -28.21 13.86 -5.67
N PHE A 57 -27.35 13.04 -6.30
CA PHE A 57 -27.36 12.82 -7.75
C PHE A 57 -27.79 11.40 -8.14
N ASN A 58 -28.29 10.61 -7.19
CA ASN A 58 -28.72 9.22 -7.39
C ASN A 58 -27.64 8.35 -8.08
N LEU A 59 -26.39 8.46 -7.61
CA LEU A 59 -25.23 7.77 -8.15
C LEU A 59 -24.87 6.53 -7.31
N PRO A 60 -24.46 5.42 -7.94
CA PRO A 60 -23.84 4.30 -7.25
C PRO A 60 -22.60 4.72 -6.47
N ILE A 61 -22.32 4.04 -5.35
CA ILE A 61 -21.14 4.27 -4.52
C ILE A 61 -20.24 3.03 -4.50
N VAL A 62 -18.93 3.23 -4.61
CA VAL A 62 -17.93 2.16 -4.57
C VAL A 62 -17.04 2.34 -3.35
N GLY A 63 -17.18 1.45 -2.37
CA GLY A 63 -16.28 1.37 -1.22
C GLY A 63 -14.94 0.74 -1.62
N VAL A 64 -13.85 1.50 -1.49
CA VAL A 64 -12.51 1.11 -1.93
C VAL A 64 -11.63 0.72 -0.74
N HIS A 65 -10.88 -0.37 -0.90
CA HIS A 65 -9.82 -0.74 0.03
C HIS A 65 -8.53 0.03 -0.28
N HIS A 66 -7.99 0.76 0.69
CA HIS A 66 -6.84 1.64 0.51
C HIS A 66 -5.59 0.92 -0.03
N MET A 67 -5.25 -0.24 0.51
CA MET A 67 -4.10 -1.01 0.02
C MET A 67 -4.36 -1.66 -1.35
N GLU A 68 -5.62 -1.94 -1.69
CA GLU A 68 -5.96 -2.42 -3.03
C GLU A 68 -5.71 -1.30 -4.05
N ALA A 69 -6.07 -0.06 -3.69
CA ALA A 69 -5.81 1.10 -4.53
C ALA A 69 -4.32 1.32 -4.82
N HIS A 70 -3.46 1.16 -3.80
CA HIS A 70 -2.01 1.21 -3.99
C HIS A 70 -1.49 0.13 -4.94
N ALA A 71 -2.10 -1.06 -4.96
CA ALA A 71 -1.71 -2.15 -5.85
C ALA A 71 -2.20 -1.91 -7.30
N LEU A 72 -3.45 -1.49 -7.47
CA LEU A 72 -4.10 -1.38 -8.77
C LEU A 72 -3.72 -0.12 -9.56
N VAL A 73 -3.26 0.95 -8.91
CA VAL A 73 -2.87 2.18 -9.63
C VAL A 73 -1.76 1.94 -10.65
N ALA A 74 -0.96 0.87 -10.51
CA ALA A 74 0.00 0.47 -11.52
C ALA A 74 -0.66 0.07 -12.85
N ARG A 75 -1.87 -0.49 -12.82
CA ARG A 75 -2.65 -0.90 -14.00
C ARG A 75 -3.20 0.30 -14.79
N LEU A 76 -3.29 1.47 -14.15
CA LEU A 76 -3.61 2.73 -14.84
C LEU A 76 -2.47 3.20 -15.75
N VAL A 77 -1.22 2.94 -15.35
CA VAL A 77 -0.03 3.43 -16.05
C VAL A 77 0.63 2.39 -16.95
N GLU A 78 0.47 1.10 -16.63
CA GLU A 78 1.01 -0.01 -17.39
C GLU A 78 -0.14 -0.88 -17.93
N MET A 79 -0.42 -0.76 -19.23
CA MET A 79 -1.55 -1.44 -19.87
C MET A 79 -1.35 -2.96 -19.99
N GLU A 80 -0.10 -3.41 -20.09
CA GLU A 80 0.24 -4.83 -20.17
C GLU A 80 0.16 -5.54 -18.81
N LEU A 81 0.08 -4.78 -17.71
CA LEU A 81 -0.07 -5.33 -16.37
C LEU A 81 -1.46 -5.96 -16.25
N GLN A 82 -1.53 -7.28 -16.35
CA GLN A 82 -2.72 -8.09 -16.13
C GLN A 82 -2.53 -8.99 -14.89
N PHE A 83 -3.64 -9.41 -14.29
CA PHE A 83 -3.61 -10.45 -13.26
C PHE A 83 -3.16 -11.80 -13.88
N PRO A 84 -2.47 -12.67 -13.12
CA PRO A 84 -1.95 -12.44 -11.78
C PRO A 84 -0.63 -11.63 -11.77
N PHE A 85 -0.43 -10.84 -10.73
CA PHE A 85 0.84 -10.12 -10.49
C PHE A 85 1.18 -10.08 -9.00
N LEU A 86 2.47 -9.88 -8.68
CA LEU A 86 2.89 -9.59 -7.32
C LEU A 86 2.83 -8.09 -7.05
N ALA A 87 2.48 -7.69 -5.83
CA ALA A 87 2.62 -6.32 -5.37
C ALA A 87 3.36 -6.23 -4.04
N LEU A 88 4.35 -5.34 -3.99
CA LEU A 88 5.03 -4.89 -2.79
C LEU A 88 4.59 -3.46 -2.48
N LEU A 89 3.82 -3.31 -1.41
CA LEU A 89 3.30 -2.01 -0.97
C LEU A 89 4.12 -1.53 0.23
N ILE A 90 4.93 -0.49 0.01
CA ILE A 90 5.91 0.04 0.96
C ILE A 90 5.69 1.52 1.23
N SER A 91 5.04 1.81 2.35
CA SER A 91 4.71 3.18 2.80
C SER A 91 5.31 3.48 4.16
N GLY A 92 4.93 4.61 4.76
CA GLY A 92 5.33 4.97 6.12
C GLY A 92 4.92 3.94 7.17
N GLY A 93 3.76 3.29 6.99
CA GLY A 93 3.18 2.36 7.97
C GLY A 93 3.00 0.93 7.49
N HIS A 94 3.37 0.61 6.25
CA HIS A 94 3.13 -0.71 5.68
C HIS A 94 4.36 -1.22 4.93
N ASN A 95 4.65 -2.49 5.15
CA ASN A 95 5.33 -3.36 4.19
C ASN A 95 4.37 -4.52 3.96
N LEU A 96 3.82 -4.63 2.76
CA LEU A 96 2.87 -5.69 2.43
C LEU A 96 3.30 -6.33 1.10
N LEU A 97 3.56 -7.64 1.13
CA LEU A 97 3.79 -8.47 -0.04
C LEU A 97 2.54 -9.30 -0.29
N VAL A 98 1.91 -9.07 -1.44
CA VAL A 98 0.69 -9.77 -1.85
C VAL A 98 0.81 -10.31 -3.26
N LEU A 99 0.25 -11.50 -3.47
CA LEU A 99 -0.06 -12.03 -4.78
C LEU A 99 -1.49 -11.63 -5.12
N ALA A 100 -1.65 -10.80 -6.16
CA ALA A 100 -2.93 -10.39 -6.70
C ALA A 100 -3.35 -11.37 -7.80
N ARG A 101 -4.37 -12.19 -7.55
CA ARG A 101 -4.87 -13.21 -8.48
C ARG A 101 -5.95 -12.69 -9.41
N ASP A 102 -6.83 -11.85 -8.89
CA ASP A 102 -7.87 -11.12 -9.61
C ASP A 102 -8.28 -9.93 -8.76
N LEU A 103 -9.12 -9.04 -9.29
CA LEU A 103 -9.71 -7.95 -8.55
C LEU A 103 -10.47 -8.49 -7.34
N GLY A 104 -10.08 -8.04 -6.14
CA GLY A 104 -10.66 -8.51 -4.90
C GLY A 104 -10.12 -9.85 -4.40
N HIS A 105 -9.17 -10.49 -5.08
CA HIS A 105 -8.65 -11.82 -4.73
C HIS A 105 -7.13 -11.75 -4.51
N TYR A 106 -6.73 -11.62 -3.24
CA TYR A 106 -5.36 -11.38 -2.82
C TYR A 106 -4.88 -12.42 -1.80
N VAL A 107 -3.64 -12.87 -1.98
CA VAL A 107 -2.95 -13.74 -1.04
C VAL A 107 -1.81 -12.95 -0.40
N GLN A 108 -1.86 -12.75 0.91
CA GLN A 108 -0.80 -12.09 1.66
C GLN A 108 0.36 -13.06 1.91
N LEU A 109 1.50 -12.80 1.29
CA LEU A 109 2.72 -13.58 1.42
C LEU A 109 3.55 -13.14 2.63
N GLY A 110 3.52 -11.85 2.96
CA GLY A 110 4.23 -11.29 4.09
C GLY A 110 3.80 -9.87 4.44
N THR A 111 3.98 -9.49 5.70
CA THR A 111 3.62 -8.16 6.20
C THR A 111 4.60 -7.67 7.28
N THR A 112 4.49 -6.40 7.66
CA THR A 112 5.24 -5.86 8.80
C THR A 112 4.79 -6.51 10.11
N ILE A 113 5.75 -6.96 10.93
CA ILE A 113 5.49 -7.49 12.27
C ILE A 113 5.83 -6.48 13.37
N ASP A 114 6.64 -5.47 13.05
CA ASP A 114 6.90 -4.30 13.88
C ASP A 114 6.83 -3.00 13.04
N ASP A 115 7.92 -2.28 12.92
CA ASP A 115 8.02 -1.04 12.19
C ASP A 115 8.16 -1.29 10.69
N ALA A 116 7.47 -0.46 9.91
CA ALA A 116 7.64 -0.44 8.47
C ALA A 116 8.95 0.24 8.05
N ILE A 117 9.41 -0.05 6.83
CA ILE A 117 10.62 0.55 6.26
C ILE A 117 10.51 2.07 6.19
N GLY A 118 9.36 2.63 5.83
CA GLY A 118 9.17 4.07 5.76
C GLY A 118 9.36 4.76 7.11
N GLU A 119 8.78 4.20 8.18
CA GLU A 119 9.03 4.69 9.54
C GLU A 119 10.51 4.58 9.93
N ALA A 120 11.19 3.49 9.55
CA ALA A 120 12.61 3.32 9.81
C ALA A 120 13.47 4.39 9.11
N TYR A 121 13.14 4.74 7.86
CA TYR A 121 13.78 5.85 7.14
C TYR A 121 13.52 7.19 7.83
N ASP A 122 12.27 7.50 8.16
CA ASP A 122 11.90 8.78 8.78
C ASP A 122 12.51 8.95 10.18
N LYS A 123 12.59 7.86 10.96
CA LYS A 123 13.20 7.90 12.28
C LYS A 123 14.72 8.09 12.18
N THR A 124 15.38 7.36 11.29
CA THR A 124 16.82 7.52 11.04
C THR A 124 17.14 8.92 10.54
N ALA A 125 16.35 9.46 9.59
CA ALA A 125 16.52 10.82 9.08
C ALA A 125 16.44 11.86 10.20
N ARG A 126 15.47 11.72 11.10
CA ARG A 126 15.31 12.60 12.26
C ARG A 126 16.50 12.52 13.21
N TRP A 127 16.98 11.31 13.51
CA TRP A 127 18.16 11.14 14.39
C TRP A 127 19.44 11.69 13.77
N LEU A 128 19.57 11.70 12.45
CA LEU A 128 20.70 12.31 11.75
C LEU A 128 20.56 13.83 11.58
N GLY A 129 19.54 14.46 12.17
CA GLY A 129 19.33 15.92 12.11
C GLY A 129 18.95 16.43 10.71
N LEU A 130 18.28 15.60 9.90
CA LEU A 130 17.83 15.95 8.56
C LEU A 130 16.53 16.75 8.59
N SER A 131 16.36 17.61 7.58
CA SER A 131 15.11 18.35 7.38
C SER A 131 14.01 17.43 6.87
N MET A 132 12.88 17.41 7.58
CA MET A 132 11.72 16.58 7.22
C MET A 132 10.81 17.23 6.16
N ARG A 133 11.16 18.43 5.65
CA ARG A 133 10.30 19.21 4.73
C ARG A 133 9.95 18.46 3.44
N ARG A 134 10.88 17.66 2.90
CA ARG A 134 10.69 16.87 1.67
C ARG A 134 10.41 15.38 1.95
N GLY A 135 10.13 15.03 3.21
CA GLY A 135 10.03 13.64 3.69
C GLY A 135 11.39 13.08 4.15
N GLY A 136 11.40 12.31 5.23
CA GLY A 136 12.62 11.79 5.83
C GLY A 136 13.32 10.76 4.93
N GLY A 137 12.54 9.92 4.26
CA GLY A 137 13.06 8.98 3.25
C GLY A 137 13.89 9.64 2.14
N SER A 138 13.38 10.73 1.54
CA SER A 138 14.09 11.44 0.47
C SER A 138 15.34 12.14 0.98
N ALA A 139 15.28 12.75 2.16
CA ALA A 139 16.44 13.43 2.76
C ALA A 139 17.54 12.44 3.13
N LEU A 140 17.17 11.27 3.65
CA LEU A 140 18.11 10.21 3.99
C LEU A 140 18.78 9.65 2.73
N GLU A 141 18.01 9.41 1.66
CA GLU A 141 18.55 8.92 0.39
C GLU A 141 19.59 9.87 -0.20
N GLU A 142 19.34 11.18 -0.13
CA GLU A 142 20.27 12.21 -0.59
C GLU A 142 21.58 12.16 0.20
N LEU A 143 21.50 12.15 1.54
CA LEU A 143 22.67 12.05 2.41
C LEU A 143 23.43 10.72 2.20
N ALA A 144 22.72 9.62 1.99
CA ALA A 144 23.31 8.30 1.80
C ALA A 144 24.22 8.20 0.56
N ARG A 145 24.05 9.09 -0.44
CA ARG A 145 24.93 9.13 -1.63
C ARG A 145 26.33 9.67 -1.32
N GLU A 146 26.47 10.42 -0.23
CA GLU A 146 27.75 10.99 0.19
C GLU A 146 28.57 10.02 1.06
N GLY A 147 27.94 8.97 1.58
CA GLY A 147 28.54 8.07 2.57
C GLY A 147 29.06 6.75 2.02
N ASN A 148 29.94 6.10 2.78
CA ASN A 148 30.37 4.74 2.54
C ASN A 148 29.39 3.74 3.18
N ALA A 149 28.66 2.99 2.34
CA ALA A 149 27.67 2.00 2.78
C ALA A 149 28.24 0.80 3.57
N GLN A 150 29.56 0.66 3.64
CA GLN A 150 30.26 -0.37 4.42
C GLN A 150 30.91 0.17 5.70
N SER A 151 30.78 1.47 5.98
CA SER A 151 31.40 2.13 7.14
C SER A 151 30.86 1.60 8.48
N VAL A 152 29.57 1.26 8.53
CA VAL A 152 28.93 0.72 9.74
C VAL A 152 28.35 -0.66 9.44
N LYS A 153 28.73 -1.64 10.26
CA LYS A 153 28.27 -3.02 10.14
C LYS A 153 26.96 -3.21 10.91
N PHE A 154 25.83 -3.05 10.23
CA PHE A 154 24.53 -3.44 10.76
C PHE A 154 24.20 -4.89 10.40
N SER A 155 23.52 -5.57 11.32
CA SER A 155 22.95 -6.91 11.11
C SER A 155 21.62 -6.81 10.35
N VAL A 156 21.43 -7.70 9.38
CA VAL A 156 20.19 -7.79 8.60
C VAL A 156 19.07 -8.35 9.49
N PRO A 157 17.91 -7.66 9.58
CA PRO A 157 16.77 -8.14 10.35
C PRO A 157 16.30 -9.53 9.92
N MET A 158 15.84 -10.33 10.90
CA MET A 158 15.15 -11.61 10.65
C MET A 158 15.89 -12.60 9.75
N LYS A 159 17.23 -12.56 9.66
CA LYS A 159 18.04 -13.39 8.74
C LYS A 159 17.76 -14.90 8.82
N GLN A 160 17.35 -15.39 10.00
CA GLN A 160 17.06 -16.82 10.23
C GLN A 160 15.60 -17.20 9.90
N HIS A 161 14.72 -16.23 9.65
CA HIS A 161 13.30 -16.47 9.39
C HIS A 161 13.07 -16.82 7.92
N LYS A 162 12.36 -17.93 7.69
CA LYS A 162 12.00 -18.42 6.34
C LYS A 162 10.68 -17.85 5.82
N ASP A 163 10.08 -16.89 6.50
CA ASP A 163 8.84 -16.22 6.05
C ASP A 163 9.13 -14.99 5.17
N CYS A 164 8.10 -14.33 4.66
CA CYS A 164 8.24 -13.07 3.91
C CYS A 164 7.90 -11.84 4.77
N ASN A 165 7.95 -11.95 6.09
CA ASN A 165 7.59 -10.86 7.00
C ASN A 165 8.72 -9.84 7.16
N PHE A 166 8.35 -8.61 7.54
CA PHE A 166 9.26 -7.49 7.67
C PHE A 166 9.38 -7.00 9.12
N SER A 167 10.61 -6.68 9.54
CA SER A 167 10.94 -6.08 10.83
C SER A 167 12.05 -5.08 10.62
N TYR A 168 11.88 -3.86 11.12
CA TYR A 168 12.88 -2.80 11.06
C TYR A 168 13.18 -2.18 12.42
N ALA A 169 12.44 -2.54 13.49
CA ALA A 169 12.68 -2.04 14.85
C ALA A 169 14.11 -2.29 15.34
N GLY A 170 14.62 -3.52 15.14
CA GLY A 170 16.00 -3.87 15.51
C GLY A 170 17.07 -3.09 14.73
N LEU A 171 16.81 -2.76 13.46
CA LEU A 171 17.73 -1.96 12.66
C LEU A 171 17.76 -0.50 13.14
N LYS A 172 16.62 0.08 13.50
CA LYS A 172 16.56 1.42 14.14
C LYS A 172 17.40 1.46 15.41
N THR A 173 17.31 0.45 16.27
CA THR A 173 18.11 0.39 17.50
C THR A 173 19.61 0.38 17.19
N GLN A 174 20.04 -0.40 16.19
CA GLN A 174 21.44 -0.42 15.77
C GLN A 174 21.93 0.93 15.25
N VAL A 175 21.10 1.66 14.49
CA VAL A 175 21.42 3.02 14.03
C VAL A 175 21.63 3.96 15.21
N ARG A 176 20.71 3.95 16.18
CA ARG A 176 20.82 4.80 17.38
C ARG A 176 22.13 4.52 18.14
N LEU A 177 22.47 3.24 18.35
CA LEU A 177 23.72 2.85 19.01
C LEU A 177 24.95 3.30 18.21
N ALA A 178 24.89 3.26 16.87
CA ALA A 178 25.99 3.74 16.03
C ALA A 178 26.19 5.26 16.17
N ILE A 179 25.11 6.04 16.21
CA ILE A 179 25.14 7.50 16.45
C ILE A 179 25.78 7.81 17.81
N GLU A 180 25.32 7.13 18.87
CA GLU A 180 25.86 7.28 20.23
C GLU A 180 27.36 6.92 20.29
N SER A 181 27.75 5.78 19.70
CA SER A 181 29.15 5.29 19.71
C SER A 181 30.13 6.22 18.98
N LYS A 182 29.67 6.85 17.89
CA LYS A 182 30.46 7.78 17.08
C LYS A 182 30.44 9.22 17.63
N LYS A 183 29.70 9.46 18.73
CA LYS A 183 29.53 10.78 19.37
C LYS A 183 29.11 11.87 18.39
N ILE A 184 28.20 11.52 17.48
CA ILE A 184 27.63 12.46 16.51
C ILE A 184 26.78 13.48 17.27
N ASP A 185 27.02 14.76 17.01
CA ASP A 185 26.17 15.82 17.53
C ASP A 185 24.86 15.82 16.74
N THR A 186 23.74 15.42 17.35
CA THR A 186 22.44 15.41 16.67
C THR A 186 21.62 16.68 16.92
N GLU A 187 22.08 17.57 17.80
CA GLU A 187 21.40 18.84 18.11
C GLU A 187 21.69 19.88 17.03
N THR A 188 22.92 19.90 16.52
CA THR A 188 23.27 20.76 15.39
C THR A 188 22.62 20.22 14.10
N PRO A 189 21.79 21.03 13.41
CA PRO A 189 21.23 20.64 12.13
C PRO A 189 22.33 20.34 11.10
N ILE A 190 22.08 19.40 10.19
CA ILE A 190 23.12 18.92 9.26
C ILE A 190 23.75 20.03 8.38
N PHE A 191 23.03 21.12 8.12
CA PHE A 191 23.53 22.25 7.33
C PHE A 191 24.57 23.11 8.09
N SER A 192 24.63 22.99 9.42
CA SER A 192 25.60 23.65 10.30
C SER A 192 26.62 22.67 10.87
N ALA A 193 26.54 21.38 10.49
CA ALA A 193 27.45 20.36 10.97
C ALA A 193 28.87 20.55 10.39
N SER A 194 29.89 20.18 11.16
CA SER A 194 31.25 20.12 10.65
C SER A 194 31.37 19.11 9.49
N SER A 195 32.39 19.26 8.63
CA SER A 195 32.63 18.32 7.54
C SER A 195 32.81 16.87 8.03
N GLN A 196 33.50 16.69 9.16
CA GLN A 196 33.70 15.39 9.79
C GLN A 196 32.36 14.80 10.26
N ASP A 197 31.54 15.60 10.94
CA ASP A 197 30.26 15.14 11.47
C ASP A 197 29.28 14.80 10.34
N ARG A 198 29.21 15.63 9.29
CA ARG A 198 28.42 15.33 8.08
C ARG A 198 28.84 14.01 7.44
N SER A 199 30.15 13.77 7.31
CA SER A 199 30.69 12.52 6.75
C SER A 199 30.27 11.29 7.58
N LEU A 200 30.35 11.38 8.92
CA LEU A 200 29.91 10.29 9.80
C LEU A 200 28.39 10.03 9.70
N ARG A 201 27.58 11.08 9.60
CA ARG A 201 26.12 10.95 9.38
C ARG A 201 25.84 10.31 8.03
N ALA A 202 26.57 10.70 6.98
CA ALA A 202 26.44 10.13 5.63
C ALA A 202 26.76 8.64 5.61
N ASP A 203 27.85 8.23 6.27
CA ASP A 203 28.24 6.83 6.43
C ASP A 203 27.15 6.00 7.12
N ILE A 204 26.50 6.53 8.16
CA ILE A 204 25.39 5.87 8.86
C ILE A 204 24.18 5.77 7.93
N ALA A 205 23.80 6.85 7.23
CA ALA A 205 22.69 6.84 6.29
C ALA A 205 22.89 5.81 5.17
N ALA A 206 24.08 5.77 4.57
CA ALA A 206 24.45 4.82 3.52
C ALA A 206 24.42 3.37 4.02
N SER A 207 24.99 3.12 5.20
CA SER A 207 25.03 1.79 5.81
C SER A 207 23.62 1.30 6.21
N PHE A 208 22.77 2.19 6.74
CA PHE A 208 21.38 1.91 7.05
C PHE A 208 20.58 1.58 5.79
N GLN A 209 20.64 2.44 4.77
CA GLN A 209 19.91 2.26 3.51
C GLN A 209 20.28 0.92 2.86
N ARG A 210 21.58 0.59 2.80
CA ARG A 210 22.03 -0.70 2.27
C ARG A 210 21.40 -1.88 3.00
N VAL A 211 21.43 -1.90 4.34
CA VAL A 211 20.94 -3.04 5.13
C VAL A 211 19.40 -3.11 5.14
N ALA A 212 18.73 -1.95 5.16
CA ALA A 212 17.27 -1.89 5.09
C ALA A 212 16.74 -2.42 3.76
N VAL A 213 17.41 -2.08 2.65
CA VAL A 213 17.03 -2.56 1.31
C VAL A 213 17.48 -4.00 1.09
N LEU A 214 18.61 -4.45 1.64
CA LEU A 214 18.99 -5.86 1.59
C LEU A 214 17.93 -6.77 2.22
N HIS A 215 17.39 -6.39 3.39
CA HIS A 215 16.25 -7.12 3.98
C HIS A 215 15.02 -7.12 3.07
N LEU A 216 14.75 -6.01 2.40
CA LEU A 216 13.64 -5.91 1.43
C LEU A 216 13.85 -6.86 0.24
N GLU A 217 15.06 -6.89 -0.33
CA GLU A 217 15.48 -7.78 -1.42
C GLU A 217 15.29 -9.25 -1.03
N GLU A 218 15.77 -9.66 0.15
CA GLU A 218 15.66 -11.05 0.63
C GLU A 218 14.20 -11.52 0.79
N ARG A 219 13.30 -10.64 1.25
CA ARG A 219 11.86 -10.97 1.36
C ARG A 219 11.18 -11.01 0.00
N CYS A 220 11.53 -10.10 -0.90
CA CYS A 220 10.98 -10.07 -2.25
C CYS A 220 11.40 -11.29 -3.06
N GLU A 221 12.68 -11.68 -3.01
CA GLU A 221 13.17 -12.88 -3.71
C GLU A 221 12.44 -14.14 -3.24
N ARG A 222 12.23 -14.29 -1.93
CA ARG A 222 11.45 -15.41 -1.38
C ARG A 222 9.98 -15.36 -1.79
N ALA A 223 9.36 -14.20 -1.75
CA ALA A 223 7.96 -14.06 -2.16
C ALA A 223 7.76 -14.33 -3.65
N ILE A 224 8.73 -13.97 -4.50
CA ILE A 224 8.75 -14.34 -5.93
C ILE A 224 8.78 -15.86 -6.08
N ASP A 225 9.70 -16.56 -5.39
CA ASP A 225 9.77 -18.03 -5.43
C ASP A 225 8.45 -18.68 -5.01
N TRP A 226 7.85 -18.22 -3.90
CA TRP A 226 6.56 -18.72 -3.43
C TRP A 226 5.44 -18.45 -4.45
N ALA A 227 5.37 -17.23 -4.98
CA ALA A 227 4.31 -16.86 -5.90
C ALA A 227 4.42 -17.60 -7.23
N LEU A 228 5.62 -17.83 -7.76
CA LEU A 228 5.81 -18.60 -8.99
C LEU A 228 5.42 -20.08 -8.82
N LYS A 229 5.53 -20.64 -7.61
CA LYS A 229 5.00 -21.98 -7.30
C LYS A 229 3.47 -22.01 -7.29
N ILE A 230 2.84 -20.93 -6.83
CA ILE A 230 1.38 -20.81 -6.71
C ILE A 230 0.75 -20.45 -8.06
N GLU A 231 1.34 -19.51 -8.80
CA GLU A 231 0.92 -18.98 -10.10
C GLU A 231 2.14 -18.84 -11.03
N PRO A 232 2.49 -19.89 -11.80
CA PRO A 232 3.66 -19.86 -12.70
C PRO A 232 3.59 -18.81 -13.82
N SER A 233 2.41 -18.24 -14.09
CA SER A 233 2.18 -17.26 -15.15
C SER A 233 2.45 -15.82 -14.74
N ILE A 234 2.86 -15.54 -13.50
CA ILE A 234 3.20 -14.18 -13.05
C ILE A 234 4.34 -13.63 -13.91
N LYS A 235 4.15 -12.39 -14.40
CA LYS A 235 5.17 -11.67 -15.19
C LYS A 235 5.67 -10.40 -14.52
N PHE A 236 4.92 -9.87 -13.55
CA PHE A 236 5.15 -8.54 -13.01
C PHE A 236 5.27 -8.54 -11.49
N LEU A 237 6.22 -7.74 -10.98
CA LEU A 237 6.22 -7.24 -9.60
C LEU A 237 5.92 -5.74 -9.63
N VAL A 238 4.78 -5.37 -9.05
CA VAL A 238 4.41 -3.98 -8.78
C VAL A 238 5.07 -3.53 -7.48
N VAL A 239 5.69 -2.35 -7.46
CA VAL A 239 6.19 -1.72 -6.24
C VAL A 239 5.58 -0.34 -6.10
N SER A 240 4.79 -0.13 -5.03
CA SER A 240 4.03 1.10 -4.79
C SER A 240 4.13 1.52 -3.32
N GLY A 241 3.64 2.71 -2.99
CA GLY A 241 3.82 3.35 -1.68
C GLY A 241 4.95 4.39 -1.66
N GLY A 242 4.97 5.28 -0.66
CA GLY A 242 5.91 6.40 -0.62
C GLY A 242 7.40 6.00 -0.67
N VAL A 243 7.77 4.84 -0.13
CA VAL A 243 9.16 4.35 -0.16
C VAL A 243 9.54 3.80 -1.53
N ALA A 244 8.56 3.41 -2.34
CA ALA A 244 8.79 3.02 -3.73
C ALA A 244 9.36 4.17 -4.58
N SER A 245 9.27 5.43 -4.14
CA SER A 245 9.89 6.57 -4.83
C SER A 245 11.40 6.69 -4.63
N ASN A 246 12.00 5.92 -3.71
CA ASN A 246 13.44 5.91 -3.48
C ASN A 246 14.18 5.21 -4.63
N GLN A 247 15.16 5.88 -5.24
CA GLN A 247 15.81 5.37 -6.45
C GLN A 247 16.72 4.16 -6.15
N TYR A 248 17.34 4.13 -4.97
CA TYR A 248 18.14 2.99 -4.53
C TYR A 248 17.24 1.74 -4.37
N VAL A 249 16.08 1.88 -3.72
CA VAL A 249 15.07 0.80 -3.62
C VAL A 249 14.66 0.29 -5.00
N ARG A 250 14.29 1.20 -5.93
CA ARG A 250 13.89 0.82 -7.30
C ARG A 250 14.99 0.05 -8.03
N THR A 251 16.22 0.52 -7.92
CA THR A 251 17.38 -0.09 -8.60
C THR A 251 17.62 -1.50 -8.09
N ARG A 252 17.69 -1.67 -6.76
CA ARG A 252 17.94 -2.96 -6.10
C ARG A 252 16.83 -3.98 -6.37
N LEU A 253 15.56 -3.57 -6.26
CA LEU A 253 14.44 -4.45 -6.58
C LEU A 253 14.36 -4.78 -8.07
N GLY A 254 14.76 -3.87 -8.95
CA GLY A 254 14.87 -4.13 -10.38
C GLY A 254 15.84 -5.26 -10.70
N GLU A 255 16.98 -5.33 -9.99
CA GLU A 255 17.93 -6.44 -10.11
C GLU A 255 17.33 -7.77 -9.64
N VAL A 256 16.64 -7.79 -8.49
CA VAL A 256 15.96 -8.98 -7.96
C VAL A 256 14.91 -9.49 -8.94
N VAL A 257 14.08 -8.61 -9.47
CA VAL A 257 13.00 -8.95 -10.40
C VAL A 257 13.56 -9.47 -11.73
N LYS A 258 14.57 -8.80 -12.29
CA LYS A 258 15.22 -9.23 -13.53
C LYS A 258 15.90 -10.59 -13.40
N LYS A 259 16.55 -10.86 -12.26
CA LYS A 259 17.17 -12.17 -11.96
C LYS A 259 16.15 -13.31 -12.01
N ASN A 260 14.89 -13.04 -11.67
CA ASN A 260 13.81 -14.02 -11.66
C ASN A 260 12.95 -14.01 -12.94
N GLY A 261 13.38 -13.33 -14.01
CA GLY A 261 12.66 -13.31 -15.29
C GLY A 261 11.35 -12.52 -15.28
N LEU A 262 11.13 -11.68 -14.28
CA LEU A 262 9.95 -10.82 -14.12
C LEU A 262 10.25 -9.39 -14.60
N GLN A 263 9.20 -8.57 -14.68
CA GLN A 263 9.29 -7.14 -14.97
C GLN A 263 8.85 -6.30 -13.77
N LEU A 264 9.60 -5.23 -13.48
CA LEU A 264 9.31 -4.34 -12.36
C LEU A 264 8.42 -3.20 -12.85
N VAL A 265 7.26 -3.02 -12.22
CA VAL A 265 6.35 -1.90 -12.48
C VAL A 265 6.30 -1.02 -11.25
N CYS A 266 6.79 0.21 -11.38
CA CYS A 266 6.69 1.22 -10.33
C CYS A 266 5.87 2.39 -10.86
N PRO A 267 4.72 2.72 -10.25
CA PRO A 267 4.00 3.93 -10.61
C PRO A 267 4.90 5.18 -10.55
N PRO A 268 4.58 6.24 -11.31
CA PRO A 268 5.22 7.53 -11.15
C PRO A 268 5.15 7.99 -9.68
N PRO A 269 6.16 8.70 -9.14
CA PRO A 269 6.19 9.09 -7.73
C PRO A 269 4.92 9.77 -7.23
N LYS A 270 4.26 10.60 -8.06
CA LYS A 270 3.00 11.27 -7.75
C LYS A 270 1.81 10.32 -7.51
N LEU A 271 1.89 9.09 -8.00
CA LEU A 271 0.88 8.04 -7.84
C LEU A 271 1.27 6.99 -6.78
N CYS A 272 2.52 7.01 -6.30
CA CYS A 272 3.00 6.10 -5.25
C CYS A 272 2.55 6.52 -3.84
N THR A 273 2.37 7.81 -3.58
CA THR A 273 1.83 8.32 -2.30
C THR A 273 0.30 8.36 -2.34
N ASP A 274 -0.34 8.47 -1.17
CA ASP A 274 -1.80 8.55 -1.08
C ASP A 274 -2.37 9.68 -1.95
N ASN A 275 -3.29 9.34 -2.85
CA ASN A 275 -3.91 10.28 -3.79
C ASN A 275 -5.33 9.83 -4.16
N GLY A 276 -6.14 10.74 -4.71
CA GLY A 276 -7.52 10.43 -5.13
C GLY A 276 -7.59 9.57 -6.41
N VAL A 277 -6.56 9.60 -7.26
CA VAL A 277 -6.54 8.89 -8.55
C VAL A 277 -6.53 7.37 -8.36
N MET A 278 -5.74 6.85 -7.41
CA MET A 278 -5.71 5.42 -7.12
C MET A 278 -7.08 4.89 -6.62
N VAL A 279 -7.81 5.72 -5.86
CA VAL A 279 -9.14 5.39 -5.34
C VAL A 279 -10.15 5.39 -6.48
N ALA A 280 -10.13 6.43 -7.32
CA ALA A 280 -10.99 6.53 -8.49
C ALA A 280 -10.76 5.37 -9.47
N TRP A 281 -9.49 5.02 -9.77
CA TRP A 281 -9.14 3.91 -10.65
C TRP A 281 -9.63 2.57 -10.13
N THR A 282 -9.41 2.29 -8.84
CA THR A 282 -9.90 1.06 -8.20
C THR A 282 -11.42 1.02 -8.20
N GLY A 283 -12.07 2.16 -7.97
CA GLY A 283 -13.50 2.32 -8.11
C GLY A 283 -14.00 1.95 -9.52
N ILE A 284 -13.30 2.41 -10.56
CA ILE A 284 -13.61 2.05 -11.96
C ILE A 284 -13.45 0.55 -12.20
N GLU A 285 -12.40 -0.09 -11.69
CA GLU A 285 -12.21 -1.55 -11.85
C GLU A 285 -13.35 -2.35 -11.18
N HIS A 286 -13.75 -1.99 -9.95
CA HIS A 286 -14.87 -2.64 -9.27
C HIS A 286 -16.22 -2.34 -9.93
N PHE A 287 -16.45 -1.08 -10.32
CA PHE A 287 -17.69 -0.67 -10.98
C PHE A 287 -17.92 -1.44 -12.29
N ARG A 288 -16.87 -1.62 -13.10
CA ARG A 288 -16.93 -2.42 -14.34
C ARG A 288 -17.23 -3.90 -14.11
N LYS A 289 -16.95 -4.42 -12.91
CA LYS A 289 -17.31 -5.77 -12.48
C LYS A 289 -18.69 -5.84 -11.81
N GLY A 290 -19.46 -4.74 -11.82
CA GLY A 290 -20.76 -4.66 -11.16
C GLY A 290 -20.69 -4.63 -9.63
N ARG A 291 -19.53 -4.29 -9.06
CA ARG A 291 -19.30 -4.27 -7.61
C ARG A 291 -19.43 -2.84 -7.09
N PHE A 292 -20.65 -2.47 -6.73
CA PHE A 292 -20.99 -1.17 -6.17
C PHE A 292 -22.23 -1.31 -5.29
N ASP A 293 -22.41 -0.38 -4.36
CA ASP A 293 -23.65 -0.24 -3.61
C ASP A 293 -24.59 0.71 -4.36
N LEU A 294 -25.90 0.48 -4.19
CA LEU A 294 -26.93 1.36 -4.72
C LEU A 294 -26.79 2.79 -4.14
N PRO A 295 -27.34 3.81 -4.83
CA PRO A 295 -27.33 5.17 -4.32
C PRO A 295 -27.87 5.24 -2.89
N PRO A 296 -27.17 5.94 -1.97
CA PRO A 296 -27.70 6.17 -0.65
C PRO A 296 -28.96 7.06 -0.71
N PRO A 297 -29.80 7.06 0.33
CA PRO A 297 -30.89 8.02 0.45
C PRO A 297 -30.37 9.47 0.36
N ALA A 298 -31.15 10.36 -0.26
CA ALA A 298 -30.79 11.78 -0.36
C ALA A 298 -30.73 12.44 1.04
N ASP A 299 -31.64 12.05 1.93
CA ASP A 299 -31.71 12.51 3.31
C ASP A 299 -31.30 11.37 4.26
N GLU A 300 -30.02 11.34 4.64
CA GLU A 300 -29.52 10.42 5.67
C GLU A 300 -29.63 11.03 7.06
N PRO A 301 -30.05 10.24 8.07
CA PRO A 301 -30.13 10.73 9.43
C PRO A 301 -28.72 11.01 9.99
N GLU A 302 -28.61 12.01 10.87
CA GLU A 302 -27.32 12.45 11.42
C GLU A 302 -26.58 11.36 12.20
N ASP A 303 -27.31 10.37 12.74
CA ASP A 303 -26.79 9.23 13.50
C ASP A 303 -26.49 7.99 12.64
N PHE A 304 -26.53 8.11 11.31
CA PHE A 304 -26.20 7.01 10.40
C PHE A 304 -24.79 6.45 10.68
N VAL A 305 -24.72 5.12 10.85
CA VAL A 305 -23.46 4.42 11.14
C VAL A 305 -22.82 3.98 9.83
N PHE A 306 -21.72 4.64 9.45
CA PHE A 306 -20.93 4.24 8.29
C PHE A 306 -20.19 2.92 8.51
N ASP A 307 -20.21 2.01 7.53
CA ASP A 307 -19.37 0.80 7.49
C ASP A 307 -17.91 1.18 7.20
N LEU A 308 -17.23 1.71 8.21
CA LEU A 308 -15.81 2.01 8.17
C LEU A 308 -15.03 0.80 8.69
N ARG A 309 -13.91 0.50 8.04
CA ARG A 309 -13.07 -0.65 8.38
C ARG A 309 -11.64 -0.19 8.68
N PRO A 310 -11.38 0.40 9.86
CA PRO A 310 -10.07 0.99 10.20
C PRO A 310 -8.92 -0.02 10.13
N ARG A 311 -9.23 -1.28 10.47
CA ARG A 311 -8.36 -2.45 10.35
C ARG A 311 -9.01 -3.44 9.40
N TRP A 312 -8.57 -3.42 8.16
CA TRP A 312 -9.12 -4.25 7.09
C TRP A 312 -7.97 -4.92 6.36
N PRO A 313 -7.80 -6.25 6.52
CA PRO A 313 -6.80 -7.00 5.77
C PRO A 313 -7.15 -7.07 4.28
N LEU A 314 -6.14 -6.94 3.41
CA LEU A 314 -6.35 -6.99 1.96
C LEU A 314 -6.67 -8.41 1.45
N GLY A 315 -5.99 -9.41 2.00
CA GLY A 315 -6.06 -10.78 1.52
C GLY A 315 -5.89 -11.81 2.62
N GLU A 316 -6.04 -13.08 2.23
CA GLU A 316 -5.84 -14.22 3.11
C GLU A 316 -4.36 -14.53 3.29
N GLU A 317 -3.96 -14.92 4.49
CA GLU A 317 -2.56 -15.20 4.77
C GLU A 317 -2.11 -16.54 4.19
N HIS A 318 -1.00 -16.51 3.45
CA HIS A 318 -0.35 -17.72 2.97
C HIS A 318 0.13 -18.56 4.16
N THR A 319 -0.07 -19.88 4.09
CA THR A 319 0.20 -20.81 5.20
C THR A 319 1.67 -20.79 5.63
N GLU A 320 2.60 -20.70 4.68
CA GLU A 320 4.04 -20.59 4.98
C GLU A 320 4.44 -19.21 5.52
N GLY A 321 3.60 -18.18 5.36
CA GLY A 321 3.83 -16.82 5.85
C GLY A 321 3.39 -16.59 7.30
N ARG A 322 2.74 -17.56 7.95
CA ARG A 322 2.26 -17.44 9.33
C ARG A 322 3.44 -17.33 10.30
N SER A 323 3.63 -16.15 10.88
CA SER A 323 4.55 -15.98 12.01
C SER A 323 3.84 -16.33 13.32
N GLY A 324 4.40 -17.27 14.09
CA GLY A 324 3.90 -17.61 15.43
C GLY A 324 4.05 -16.51 16.48
N ALA A 325 4.67 -15.37 16.12
CA ALA A 325 5.06 -14.29 17.02
C ALA A 325 4.08 -13.10 17.05
N ARG A 326 2.94 -13.16 16.35
CA ARG A 326 1.99 -12.04 16.38
C ARG A 326 1.34 -11.95 17.75
N SER A 327 1.71 -10.91 18.50
CA SER A 327 0.89 -10.41 19.60
C SER A 327 -0.44 -9.94 19.01
N LEU A 328 -1.45 -10.80 19.11
CA LEU A 328 -2.83 -10.46 18.80
C LEU A 328 -3.27 -9.38 19.80
N ARG A 329 -3.09 -8.11 19.46
CA ARG A 329 -3.84 -7.04 20.13
C ARG A 329 -5.32 -7.33 19.86
N THR A 330 -6.08 -7.50 20.94
CA THR A 330 -7.48 -7.91 21.08
C THR A 330 -8.52 -6.96 20.46
N ALA A 331 -8.19 -6.26 19.37
CA ALA A 331 -9.14 -5.44 18.63
C ALA A 331 -9.84 -6.29 17.55
N ARG A 332 -11.13 -6.02 17.31
CA ARG A 332 -11.89 -6.66 16.22
C ARG A 332 -11.23 -6.34 14.87
N ILE A 333 -10.72 -7.35 14.18
CA ILE A 333 -10.20 -7.27 12.81
C ILE A 333 -11.34 -7.69 11.89
N HIS A 334 -11.65 -6.89 10.86
CA HIS A 334 -12.66 -7.29 9.86
C HIS A 334 -12.17 -8.47 9.04
N PRO A 335 -13.08 -9.32 8.49
CA PRO A 335 -12.72 -10.27 7.45
C PRO A 335 -11.97 -9.57 6.32
N SER A 336 -11.03 -10.27 5.68
CA SER A 336 -10.25 -9.67 4.60
C SER A 336 -11.16 -9.26 3.43
N LEU A 337 -10.72 -8.29 2.62
CA LEU A 337 -11.43 -7.96 1.37
C LEU A 337 -11.68 -9.23 0.52
N THR A 338 -10.68 -10.11 0.46
CA THR A 338 -10.77 -11.38 -0.28
C THR A 338 -11.87 -12.29 0.27
N SER A 339 -11.92 -12.50 1.58
CA SER A 339 -12.96 -13.31 2.22
C SER A 339 -14.36 -12.73 1.96
N ILE A 340 -14.51 -11.41 2.04
CA ILE A 340 -15.79 -10.74 1.80
C ILE A 340 -16.25 -10.96 0.36
N ILE A 341 -15.38 -10.74 -0.63
CA ILE A 341 -15.73 -10.88 -2.06
C ILE A 341 -16.02 -12.33 -2.43
N GLN A 342 -15.26 -13.28 -1.88
CA GLN A 342 -15.53 -14.71 -2.10
C GLN A 342 -16.89 -15.13 -1.51
N SER A 343 -17.27 -14.57 -0.36
CA SER A 343 -18.55 -14.88 0.29
C SER A 343 -19.77 -14.27 -0.43
N SER A 344 -19.59 -13.17 -1.17
CA SER A 344 -20.66 -12.48 -1.90
C SER A 344 -20.83 -12.96 -3.34
N THR A 345 -19.90 -13.77 -3.85
CA THR A 345 -20.04 -14.42 -5.16
C THR A 345 -21.00 -15.59 -4.99
N PRO A 346 -22.15 -15.63 -5.71
CA PRO A 346 -23.03 -16.79 -5.65
C PRO A 346 -22.22 -18.03 -6.04
N GLN A 347 -22.22 -19.07 -5.20
CA GLN A 347 -21.83 -20.40 -5.66
C GLN A 347 -22.61 -20.66 -6.94
N SER A 348 -21.91 -20.91 -8.04
CA SER A 348 -22.51 -21.29 -9.31
C SER A 348 -23.52 -22.39 -9.05
N LEU A 349 -24.81 -22.07 -9.15
CA LEU A 349 -25.87 -23.06 -9.25
C LEU A 349 -25.49 -23.98 -10.41
N PRO A 350 -25.52 -25.31 -10.26
CA PRO A 350 -25.26 -26.19 -11.39
C PRO A 350 -26.27 -25.85 -12.48
N PHE A 351 -25.76 -25.56 -13.68
CA PHE A 351 -26.57 -25.46 -14.89
C PHE A 351 -27.34 -26.77 -15.03
N ASN A 352 -28.65 -26.72 -14.73
CA ASN A 352 -29.56 -27.82 -14.99
C ASN A 352 -29.78 -27.86 -16.51
N ASN A 353 -29.10 -28.78 -17.19
CA ASN A 353 -29.27 -29.05 -18.62
C ASN A 353 -30.59 -29.81 -18.87
N ASP A 354 -31.73 -29.17 -18.60
CA ASP A 354 -33.05 -29.67 -18.97
C ASP A 354 -33.78 -28.65 -19.86
N VAL A 355 -33.19 -28.36 -21.02
CA VAL A 355 -33.92 -27.76 -22.16
C VAL A 355 -33.47 -28.44 -23.46
N GLU A 356 -33.58 -29.78 -23.50
CA GLU A 356 -33.52 -30.56 -24.73
C GLU A 356 -34.49 -31.74 -24.63
N ASN A 357 -35.79 -31.46 -24.44
CA ASN A 357 -36.87 -32.45 -24.65
C ASN A 357 -38.24 -31.78 -24.83
N MET A 358 -38.36 -30.88 -25.81
CA MET A 358 -39.67 -30.47 -26.37
C MET A 358 -39.55 -30.25 -27.88
N LYS A 359 -39.13 -31.28 -28.61
CA LYS A 359 -39.30 -31.37 -30.07
C LYS A 359 -39.59 -32.81 -30.49
N HIS A 360 -40.61 -33.42 -29.92
CA HIS A 360 -41.35 -34.51 -30.56
C HIS A 360 -42.71 -34.57 -29.88
N HIS A 361 -43.73 -33.95 -30.48
CA HIS A 361 -45.14 -34.38 -30.51
C HIS A 361 -45.99 -33.22 -31.05
N ALA A 362 -46.07 -33.14 -32.38
CA ALA A 362 -47.20 -32.57 -33.10
C ALA A 362 -47.29 -33.34 -34.41
N GLY A 363 -48.19 -34.32 -34.42
CA GLY A 363 -48.83 -34.78 -35.65
C GLY A 363 -49.96 -33.85 -36.04
#